data_AF-A0A8J3P1W4-F1
#
_entry.id   AF-A0A8J3P1W4-F1
#
_cell.length_a   1.000
_cell.length_b   1.000
_cell.length_c   1.000
_cell.angle_alpha   90.00
_cell.angle_beta   90.00
_cell.angle_gamma   90.00
#
_symmetry.space_group_name_H-M   'P 1'
#
loop_
_entity.id
_entity.type
_entity.pdbx_description
1 polymer ?
#
loop_
_entity_poly.entity_id
_entity_poly.type
_entity_poly.pdbx_seq_one_letter_code
_entity_poly.pdbx_strand_id
1 'polypeptide(L)'
;MIAGDTPVLVHNCNVDYFDPNHDLLNAVHNQRIADNNSGNPYVAITYRDGNKIRTAVAHSDSVGHAEEHLVNLYGKENVIDMYSEFQPCSGRKNCWAATDGINRSWTWDWTVSAAGGSAQKERKDAMKILFELARM
;
A
#
# COMPACT_ATOMS: atom_id res chain seq x y z
N MET A 1 -19.61 23.66 7.37
CA MET A 1 -18.61 22.64 7.73
C MET A 1 -19.38 21.42 8.20
N ILE A 2 -19.44 20.36 7.40
CA ILE A 2 -20.04 19.09 7.83
C ILE A 2 -18.90 18.29 8.47
N ALA A 3 -19.02 18.10 9.78
CA ALA A 3 -18.29 17.09 10.53
C ALA A 3 -18.91 15.73 10.22
N GLY A 4 -18.11 14.69 9.96
CA GLY A 4 -18.65 13.33 10.01
C GLY A 4 -17.97 12.24 9.18
N ASP A 5 -17.13 12.55 8.21
CA ASP A 5 -16.51 11.49 7.40
C ASP A 5 -15.29 10.93 8.13
N THR A 6 -15.53 10.12 9.16
CA THR A 6 -14.57 9.09 9.52
C THR A 6 -14.65 8.07 8.38
N PRO A 7 -13.62 7.91 7.54
CA PRO A 7 -13.62 6.84 6.56
C PRO A 7 -13.93 5.55 7.29
N VAL A 8 -14.85 4.75 6.75
CA VAL A 8 -15.06 3.39 7.26
C VAL A 8 -13.76 2.66 6.98
N LEU A 9 -12.85 2.67 7.95
CA LEU A 9 -11.64 1.90 7.90
C LEU A 9 -12.06 0.43 8.04
N VAL A 10 -12.33 -0.20 6.90
CA VAL A 10 -12.42 -1.64 6.83
C VAL A 10 -10.97 -2.12 6.98
N HIS A 11 -10.65 -2.65 8.15
CA HIS A 11 -9.29 -3.07 8.48
C HIS A 11 -9.07 -4.54 8.12
N ASN A 12 -7.86 -4.86 7.68
CA ASN A 12 -7.43 -6.19 7.21
C ASN A 12 -8.28 -6.71 6.05
N CYS A 13 -8.52 -5.88 5.04
CA CYS A 13 -9.36 -6.23 3.91
C CYS A 13 -8.71 -5.99 2.55
N ASN A 14 -9.34 -6.63 1.56
CA ASN A 14 -9.10 -6.33 0.16
C ASN A 14 -9.82 -5.02 -0.23
N VAL A 15 -9.18 -4.15 -1.02
CA VAL A 15 -9.74 -2.88 -1.52
C VAL A 15 -9.55 -2.77 -3.03
N ASP A 16 -10.51 -2.16 -3.72
CA ASP A 16 -10.44 -1.93 -5.16
C ASP A 16 -9.29 -0.98 -5.49
N TYR A 17 -8.47 -1.32 -6.50
CA TYR A 17 -7.28 -0.55 -6.86
C TYR A 17 -7.59 0.88 -7.32
N PHE A 18 -8.82 1.16 -7.76
CA PHE A 18 -9.22 2.48 -8.22
C PHE A 18 -10.27 3.11 -7.30
N ASP A 19 -10.36 2.69 -6.03
CA ASP A 19 -11.22 3.35 -5.05
C ASP A 19 -10.79 4.81 -4.82
N PRO A 20 -11.60 5.80 -5.25
CA PRO A 20 -11.22 7.21 -5.11
C PRO A 20 -11.22 7.68 -3.65
N ASN A 21 -11.86 6.94 -2.74
CA ASN A 21 -12.01 7.33 -1.34
C ASN A 21 -10.90 6.76 -0.44
N HIS A 22 -9.87 6.14 -1.02
CA HIS A 22 -8.79 5.50 -0.26
C HIS A 22 -7.49 6.32 -0.33
N ASP A 23 -7.27 7.20 0.65
CA ASP A 23 -6.15 8.16 0.67
C ASP A 23 -4.76 7.53 0.49
N LEU A 24 -4.46 6.43 1.19
CA LEU A 24 -3.15 5.76 1.07
C LEU A 24 -2.92 5.12 -0.31
N LEU A 25 -3.98 4.65 -0.96
CA LEU A 25 -3.92 4.09 -2.31
C LEU A 25 -3.72 5.22 -3.32
N ASN A 26 -4.42 6.33 -3.15
CA ASN A 26 -4.20 7.53 -3.96
C ASN A 26 -2.77 8.07 -3.79
N ALA A 27 -2.21 8.02 -2.57
CA ALA A 27 -0.81 8.36 -2.33
C ALA A 27 0.15 7.42 -3.07
N VAL A 28 -0.12 6.11 -3.10
CA VAL A 28 0.62 5.15 -3.93
C VAL A 28 0.55 5.52 -5.41
N HIS A 29 -0.62 5.82 -5.95
CA HIS A 29 -0.78 6.23 -7.36
C HIS A 29 0.07 7.45 -7.69
N ASN A 30 -0.03 8.49 -6.87
CA ASN A 30 0.69 9.74 -7.07
C ASN A 30 2.21 9.53 -7.03
N GLN A 31 2.71 8.80 -6.03
CA GLN A 31 4.14 8.52 -5.92
C GLN A 31 4.63 7.66 -7.09
N ARG A 32 3.85 6.64 -7.48
CA ARG A 32 4.18 5.76 -8.60
C ARG A 32 4.33 6.53 -9.91
N ILE A 33 3.40 7.45 -10.19
CA ILE A 33 3.45 8.31 -11.37
C ILE A 33 4.65 9.24 -11.30
N ALA A 34 4.90 9.86 -10.14
CA ALA A 34 6.05 10.74 -9.93
C ALA A 34 7.39 10.01 -10.15
N ASP A 35 7.49 8.76 -9.70
CA ASP A 35 8.67 7.90 -9.89
C ASP A 35 8.78 7.35 -11.32
N ASN A 36 7.72 7.48 -12.13
CA ASN A 36 7.55 6.83 -13.43
C ASN A 36 7.86 5.31 -13.38
N ASN A 37 7.42 4.65 -12.31
CA ASN A 37 7.75 3.25 -12.03
C ASN A 37 6.50 2.38 -12.15
N SER A 38 6.38 1.55 -13.19
CA SER A 38 5.28 0.57 -13.32
C SER A 38 5.64 -0.83 -12.82
N GLY A 39 6.91 -1.08 -12.50
CA GLY A 39 7.44 -2.42 -12.27
C GLY A 39 7.26 -2.91 -10.83
N ASN A 40 7.53 -2.05 -9.85
CA ASN A 40 7.65 -2.45 -8.45
C ASN A 40 6.33 -2.34 -7.68
N PRO A 41 6.05 -3.24 -6.71
CA PRO A 41 4.95 -3.08 -5.77
C PRO A 41 5.17 -1.90 -4.83
N TYR A 42 4.11 -1.16 -4.53
CA TYR A 42 4.15 0.00 -3.62
C TYR A 42 3.38 -0.25 -2.32
N VAL A 43 3.79 0.45 -1.28
CA VAL A 43 3.17 0.47 0.05
C VAL A 43 3.11 1.92 0.52
N ALA A 44 2.02 2.31 1.15
CA ALA A 44 1.87 3.58 1.82
C ALA A 44 1.46 3.39 3.27
N ILE A 45 1.89 4.29 4.13
CA ILE A 45 1.53 4.33 5.55
C ILE A 45 1.03 5.70 5.96
N THR A 46 0.10 5.71 6.92
CA THR A 46 -0.19 6.86 7.76
C THR A 46 0.59 6.69 9.06
N TYR A 47 1.36 7.70 9.48
CA TYR A 47 2.15 7.63 10.71
C TYR A 47 2.12 8.93 11.51
N ARG A 48 2.42 8.80 12.80
CA ARG A 48 2.56 9.92 13.73
C ARG A 48 4.01 10.41 13.74
N ASP A 49 4.20 11.69 13.43
CA ASP A 49 5.46 12.42 13.57
C ASP A 49 5.27 13.53 14.60
N GLY A 50 5.60 13.22 15.85
CA GLY A 50 5.28 14.06 17.01
C GLY A 50 3.76 14.26 17.13
N ASN A 51 3.29 15.50 16.98
CA ASN A 51 1.87 15.85 17.04
C ASN A 51 1.19 15.89 15.65
N LYS A 52 1.90 15.52 14.58
CA LYS A 52 1.38 15.56 13.21
C LYS A 52 1.11 14.15 12.70
N ILE A 53 0.08 14.03 11.88
CA ILE A 53 -0.18 12.84 11.06
C ILE A 53 0.38 13.09 9.67
N ARG A 54 1.14 12.13 9.14
CA ARG A 54 1.79 12.22 7.83
C ARG A 54 1.61 10.92 7.05
N THR A 55 1.84 11.02 5.76
CA THR A 55 1.87 9.87 4.84
C THR A 55 3.28 9.65 4.33
N ALA A 56 3.70 8.39 4.22
CA ALA A 56 4.92 8.00 3.54
C ALA A 56 4.62 6.86 2.57
N VAL A 57 5.35 6.83 1.46
CA VAL A 57 5.19 5.84 0.39
C VAL A 57 6.57 5.28 0.04
N ALA A 58 6.65 3.97 -0.15
CA ALA A 58 7.85 3.29 -0.63
C ALA A 58 7.47 2.18 -1.61
N HIS A 59 8.44 1.73 -2.41
CA HIS A 59 8.28 0.57 -3.27
C HIS A 59 9.23 -0.54 -2.89
N SER A 60 8.80 -1.78 -3.08
CA SER A 60 9.65 -2.95 -2.89
C SER A 60 10.69 -3.00 -4.01
N ASP A 61 11.88 -3.51 -3.70
CA ASP A 61 12.98 -3.64 -4.66
C ASP A 61 13.84 -4.88 -4.36
N SER A 62 15.03 -4.97 -4.98
CA SER A 62 15.96 -6.08 -4.73
C SER A 62 16.53 -6.10 -3.29
N VAL A 63 16.44 -4.99 -2.56
CA VAL A 63 17.00 -4.83 -1.22
C VAL A 63 15.99 -5.26 -0.16
N GLY A 64 14.70 -4.98 -0.35
CA GLY A 64 13.69 -5.37 0.62
C GLY A 64 12.25 -5.09 0.26
N HIS A 65 11.37 -5.49 1.17
CA HIS A 65 9.94 -5.20 1.09
C HIS A 65 9.66 -3.81 1.65
N ALA A 66 8.78 -3.06 0.97
CA ALA A 66 8.46 -1.70 1.36
C ALA A 66 7.78 -1.62 2.73
N GLU A 67 7.00 -2.64 3.12
CA GLU A 67 6.37 -2.74 4.43
C GLU A 67 7.42 -2.71 5.55
N GLU A 68 8.45 -3.55 5.44
CA GLU A 68 9.54 -3.60 6.42
C GLU A 68 10.33 -2.29 6.43
N HIS A 69 10.61 -1.74 5.25
CA HIS A 69 11.35 -0.49 5.14
C HIS A 69 10.64 0.65 5.87
N LEU A 70 9.34 0.84 5.63
CA LEU A 70 8.56 1.92 6.24
C LEU A 70 8.41 1.72 7.76
N VAL A 71 8.15 0.49 8.21
CA VAL A 71 8.06 0.19 9.65
C VAL A 71 9.39 0.45 10.35
N ASN A 72 10.51 0.05 9.75
CA ASN A 72 11.84 0.28 10.34
C ASN A 72 12.22 1.77 10.33
N LEU A 73 11.83 2.51 9.30
CA LEU A 73 12.17 3.92 9.16
C LEU A 73 11.40 4.81 10.15
N TYR A 74 10.11 4.53 10.37
CA TYR A 74 9.23 5.39 11.17
C TYR A 74 8.92 4.85 12.56
N GLY A 75 9.30 3.61 12.86
CA GLY A 75 8.95 2.92 14.10
C GLY A 75 7.52 2.38 14.05
N LYS A 76 7.37 1.08 14.29
CA LYS A 76 6.09 0.35 14.19
C LYS A 76 4.98 1.01 15.01
N GLU A 77 5.31 1.45 16.22
CA GLU A 77 4.41 2.10 17.17
C GLU A 77 3.85 3.44 16.71
N ASN A 78 4.49 4.06 15.72
CA ASN A 78 4.04 5.33 15.14
C ASN A 78 3.18 5.13 13.89
N VAL A 79 3.16 3.92 13.31
CA VAL A 79 2.35 3.61 12.13
C VAL A 79 0.92 3.33 12.56
N ILE A 80 -0.03 4.03 11.93
CA ILE A 80 -1.47 3.96 12.23
C ILE A 80 -2.15 3.00 11.25
N ASP A 81 -2.03 3.29 9.96
CA ASP A 81 -2.63 2.53 8.87
C ASP A 81 -1.58 2.24 7.79
N MET A 82 -1.76 1.13 7.08
CA MET A 82 -0.91 0.71 5.98
C MET A 82 -1.75 0.18 4.82
N TYR A 83 -1.49 0.67 3.63
CA TYR A 83 -1.97 0.08 2.38
C TYR A 83 -0.79 -0.56 1.65
N SER A 84 -0.96 -1.81 1.21
CA SER A 84 0.02 -2.51 0.37
C SER A 84 -0.66 -2.96 -0.90
N GLU A 85 -0.05 -2.75 -2.07
CA GLU A 85 -0.65 -3.23 -3.32
C GLU A 85 -0.93 -4.73 -3.32
N PHE A 86 0.02 -5.51 -2.81
CA PHE A 86 -0.18 -6.94 -2.54
C PHE A 86 -0.40 -7.18 -1.06
N GLN A 87 -1.14 -8.25 -0.76
CA GLN A 87 -1.24 -8.78 0.59
C GLN A 87 0.16 -9.01 1.18
N PRO A 88 0.44 -8.52 2.41
CA PRO A 88 1.73 -8.71 3.05
C PRO A 88 2.13 -10.18 3.10
N CYS A 89 3.39 -10.46 2.80
CA CYS A 89 3.85 -11.85 2.72
C CYS A 89 3.82 -12.56 4.09
N SER A 90 3.48 -13.85 4.08
CA SER A 90 3.50 -14.74 5.26
C SER A 90 4.67 -15.73 5.25
N GLY A 91 5.55 -15.65 4.24
CA GLY A 91 6.73 -16.51 4.08
C GLY A 91 7.94 -16.08 4.93
N ARG A 92 9.17 -16.36 4.46
CA ARG A 92 10.42 -16.12 5.21
C ARG A 92 10.63 -14.68 5.71
N LYS A 93 10.18 -13.67 4.94
CA LYS A 93 10.27 -12.25 5.29
C LYS A 93 9.09 -11.75 6.15
N ASN A 94 8.06 -12.60 6.33
CA ASN A 94 6.88 -12.42 7.16
C ASN A 94 6.44 -10.97 7.44
N CYS A 95 6.19 -10.19 6.38
CA CYS A 95 5.65 -8.83 6.48
C CYS A 95 4.36 -8.80 7.29
N TRP A 96 3.57 -9.88 7.22
CA TRP A 96 2.36 -10.02 8.01
C TRP A 96 2.63 -9.93 9.52
N ALA A 97 3.65 -10.61 10.04
CA ALA A 97 4.04 -10.49 11.44
C ALA A 97 4.71 -9.15 11.76
N ALA A 98 5.56 -8.65 10.85
CA ALA A 98 6.24 -7.36 11.03
C ALA A 98 5.23 -6.20 11.22
N THR A 99 4.12 -6.26 10.49
CA THR A 99 3.06 -5.25 10.50
C THR A 99 1.89 -5.58 11.42
N ASP A 100 2.05 -6.58 12.30
CA ASP A 100 0.99 -6.97 13.24
C ASP A 100 0.58 -5.81 14.17
N GLY A 101 -0.70 -5.64 14.45
CA GLY A 101 -1.22 -4.49 15.20
C GLY A 101 -1.29 -3.17 14.42
N ILE A 102 -0.87 -3.15 13.15
CA ILE A 102 -1.16 -2.07 12.21
C ILE A 102 -2.43 -2.44 11.45
N ASN A 103 -3.29 -1.45 11.25
CA ASN A 103 -4.45 -1.53 10.37
C ASN A 103 -4.01 -1.65 8.91
N ARG A 104 -4.38 -2.73 8.22
CA ARG A 104 -3.89 -3.02 6.86
C ARG A 104 -4.99 -3.10 5.83
N SER A 105 -4.74 -2.61 4.64
CA SER A 105 -5.52 -2.92 3.44
C SER A 105 -4.60 -3.36 2.31
N TRP A 106 -5.14 -4.14 1.37
CA TRP A 106 -4.42 -4.51 0.16
C TRP A 106 -5.32 -4.67 -1.05
N THR A 107 -4.78 -4.64 -2.26
CA THR A 107 -5.60 -4.82 -3.47
C THR A 107 -5.49 -6.23 -4.04
N TRP A 108 -4.29 -6.78 -4.12
CA TRP A 108 -4.06 -8.06 -4.78
C TRP A 108 -3.57 -9.10 -3.78
N ASP A 109 -3.91 -10.36 -4.02
CA ASP A 109 -3.43 -11.45 -3.16
C ASP A 109 -1.93 -11.63 -3.22
N TRP A 110 -1.37 -12.22 -2.15
CA TRP A 110 0.07 -12.42 -2.04
C TRP A 110 0.62 -13.14 -3.28
N THR A 111 1.73 -12.62 -3.81
CA THR A 111 2.30 -13.01 -5.11
C THR A 111 2.72 -14.48 -5.20
N VAL A 112 2.92 -15.16 -4.07
CA VAL A 112 3.31 -16.57 -3.98
C VAL A 112 2.14 -17.46 -3.53
N SER A 113 0.96 -16.89 -3.30
CA SER A 113 -0.27 -17.66 -3.05
C SER A 113 -0.74 -18.39 -4.32
N ALA A 114 -1.73 -19.27 -4.19
CA ALA A 114 -2.37 -19.91 -5.33
C ALA A 114 -2.96 -18.89 -6.34
N ALA A 115 -3.37 -17.72 -5.88
CA ALA A 115 -3.90 -16.63 -6.69
C ALA A 115 -2.82 -15.66 -7.21
N GLY A 116 -1.56 -15.80 -6.78
CA GLY A 116 -0.49 -14.83 -7.03
C GLY A 116 -0.18 -14.55 -8.50
N GLY A 117 -0.33 -15.55 -9.37
CA GLY A 117 -0.15 -15.38 -10.82
C GLY A 117 -1.21 -14.46 -11.44
N SER A 118 -2.47 -14.65 -11.08
CA SER A 118 -3.59 -13.80 -11.53
C SER A 118 -3.46 -12.39 -10.96
N ALA A 119 -3.17 -12.28 -9.67
CA ALA A 119 -2.89 -11.03 -8.96
C ALA A 119 -1.80 -10.19 -9.66
N GLN A 120 -0.70 -10.82 -10.07
CA GLN A 120 0.36 -10.14 -10.83
C GLN A 120 -0.09 -9.67 -12.21
N LYS A 121 -0.95 -10.43 -12.89
CA LYS A 121 -1.51 -10.03 -14.18
C LYS A 121 -2.43 -8.83 -14.03
N GLU A 122 -3.35 -8.88 -13.07
CA GLU A 122 -4.30 -7.80 -12.77
C GLU A 122 -3.56 -6.51 -12.43
N ARG A 123 -2.53 -6.57 -11.57
CA ARG A 123 -1.66 -5.43 -11.29
C ARG A 123 -1.07 -4.84 -12.55
N LYS A 124 -0.48 -5.66 -13.43
CA LYS A 124 0.14 -5.15 -14.68
C LYS A 124 -0.89 -4.47 -15.58
N ASP A 125 -2.11 -4.98 -15.65
CA ASP A 125 -3.17 -4.37 -16.44
C ASP A 125 -3.65 -3.05 -15.81
N ALA A 126 -3.77 -3.00 -14.48
CA ALA A 126 -4.06 -1.77 -13.74
C ALA A 126 -2.97 -0.69 -13.92
N MET A 127 -1.69 -1.08 -13.99
CA MET A 127 -0.60 -0.13 -14.28
C MET A 127 -0.75 0.52 -15.65
N LYS A 128 -1.17 -0.23 -16.68
CA LYS A 128 -1.38 0.35 -18.01
C LYS A 128 -2.45 1.43 -17.97
N ILE A 129 -3.57 1.13 -17.31
CA ILE A 129 -4.68 2.07 -17.15
C ILE A 129 -4.22 3.32 -16.39
N LEU A 130 -3.57 3.15 -15.23
CA LEU A 130 -3.13 4.27 -14.40
C LEU A 130 -2.20 5.22 -15.16
N PHE A 131 -1.20 4.68 -15.88
CA PHE A 131 -0.25 5.48 -16.64
C PHE A 131 -0.83 6.08 -17.93
N GLU A 132 -1.91 5.51 -18.47
CA GLU A 132 -2.66 6.11 -19.57
C GLU A 132 -3.47 7.31 -19.08
N LEU A 133 -4.20 7.15 -17.97
CA LEU A 133 -4.97 8.23 -17.35
C LEU A 133 -4.08 9.42 -16.94
N ALA A 134 -2.86 9.17 -16.46
CA ALA A 134 -1.93 10.21 -16.04
C ALA A 134 -1.36 11.07 -17.19
N ARG A 135 -1.58 10.67 -18.46
CA ARG A 135 -1.11 11.39 -19.66
C ARG A 135 -2.18 12.27 -20.30
N MET A 136 -3.43 12.18 -19.85
CA MET A 136 -4.56 12.97 -20.34
C MET A 136 -4.60 14.34 -19.66
#